data_AF-A0A8S3IRL6-F1
#
_entry.id   AF-A0A8S3IRL6-F1
#
_cell.length_a   1.000
_cell.length_b   1.000
_cell.length_c   1.000
_cell.angle_alpha   90.00
_cell.angle_beta   90.00
_cell.angle_gamma   90.00
#
_symmetry.space_group_name_H-M   'P 1'
#
loop_
_entity.id
_entity.type
_entity.pdbx_description
1 polymer ?
#
loop_
_entity_poly.entity_id
_entity_poly.type
_entity_poly.pdbx_seq_one_letter_code
_entity_poly.pdbx_strand_id
1 'polypeptide(L)'
;MYRLNTAFFRHLSLFQRGSLISNIGRHQSISHTCSVEDALDDEQKAIQQTANQFAQTEMAPYMYEWDRTEYFPKDTLRKAAQLGFAAIYCRDEFGGTGGTRLDASLVFEALSQGCVSTAAYLSIHKYAENIR
;
A
#
# COMPACT_ATOMS: atom_id res chain seq x y z
N MET A 1 9.46 67.27 20.89
CA MET A 1 8.24 66.84 20.16
C MET A 1 7.95 65.40 20.60
N TYR A 2 6.85 65.21 21.33
CA TYR A 2 6.19 63.96 21.80
C TYR A 2 7.04 62.92 22.58
N ARG A 3 7.04 62.94 23.92
CA ARG A 3 6.10 62.39 24.93
C ARG A 3 6.35 60.91 25.31
N LEU A 4 6.61 60.74 26.61
CA LEU A 4 6.88 59.56 27.42
C LEU A 4 5.82 58.44 27.33
N ASN A 5 6.23 57.16 27.46
CA ASN A 5 5.95 56.39 28.69
C ASN A 5 6.64 55.00 28.75
N THR A 6 7.53 54.85 29.73
CA THR A 6 8.22 53.64 30.19
C THR A 6 7.36 52.85 31.19
N ALA A 7 6.12 52.53 30.82
CA ALA A 7 5.14 51.85 31.71
C ALA A 7 4.63 50.50 31.18
N PHE A 8 5.30 49.90 30.19
CA PHE A 8 4.90 48.60 29.63
C PHE A 8 5.81 47.44 30.06
N PHE A 9 6.97 47.72 30.65
CA PHE A 9 8.03 46.73 30.88
C PHE A 9 8.04 46.07 32.27
N ARG A 10 6.98 46.21 33.08
CA ARG A 10 6.97 45.70 34.48
C ARG A 10 5.89 44.68 34.82
N HIS A 11 5.06 44.24 33.88
CA HIS A 11 3.90 43.39 34.19
C HIS A 11 3.92 41.97 33.58
N LEU A 12 5.02 41.55 32.93
CA LEU A 12 5.14 40.23 32.31
C LEU A 12 6.22 39.31 32.91
N SER A 13 6.78 39.64 34.07
CA SER A 13 7.77 38.78 34.76
C SER A 13 7.19 37.98 35.93
N LEU A 14 5.87 37.99 36.12
CA LEU A 14 5.18 37.29 37.22
C LEU A 14 4.32 36.09 36.79
N PHE A 15 4.40 35.63 35.55
CA PHE A 15 3.67 34.45 35.06
C PHE A 15 4.62 33.33 34.60
N GLN A 16 5.71 33.09 35.34
CA GLN A 16 6.60 31.93 35.13
C GLN A 16 6.74 31.05 36.37
N ARG A 17 5.87 31.18 37.37
CA ARG A 17 5.85 30.30 38.55
C ARG A 17 4.43 29.86 38.87
N GLY A 18 4.03 28.74 38.27
CA GLY A 18 2.74 28.11 38.49
C GLY A 18 2.70 26.73 37.84
N SER A 19 3.35 25.77 38.48
CA SER A 19 3.33 24.34 38.18
C SER A 19 1.93 23.74 38.35
N LEU A 20 0.98 24.07 37.46
CA LEU A 20 -0.38 23.52 37.48
C LEU A 20 -0.98 23.34 36.07
N ILE A 21 -0.20 22.80 35.13
CA ILE A 21 -0.74 22.23 33.88
C ILE A 21 -0.05 20.89 33.59
N SER A 22 -0.01 19.98 34.57
CA SER A 22 0.53 18.63 34.39
C SER A 22 -0.51 17.62 33.90
N ASN A 23 -1.67 18.07 33.41
CA ASN A 23 -2.78 17.15 33.07
C ASN A 23 -3.51 17.45 31.76
N ILE A 24 -2.92 18.21 30.82
CA ILE A 24 -3.39 18.23 29.42
C ILE A 24 -2.72 17.07 28.66
N GLY A 25 -2.81 15.87 29.23
CA GLY A 25 -2.17 14.65 28.75
C GLY A 25 -3.20 13.56 28.54
N ARG A 26 -3.87 13.59 27.38
CA ARG A 26 -4.71 12.59 26.70
C ARG A 26 -6.05 13.17 26.23
N HIS A 27 -5.99 14.07 25.26
CA HIS A 27 -6.88 13.84 24.12
C HIS A 27 -6.21 12.70 23.34
N GLN A 28 -6.58 11.45 23.65
CA GLN A 28 -6.37 10.39 22.67
C GLN A 28 -7.23 10.81 21.48
N SER A 29 -6.61 11.36 20.44
CA SER A 29 -7.21 11.30 19.12
C SER A 29 -7.41 9.81 18.87
N ILE A 30 -8.65 9.33 18.99
CA ILE A 30 -9.02 8.05 18.42
C ILE A 30 -8.90 8.26 16.91
N SER A 31 -7.69 8.18 16.40
CA SER A 31 -7.40 8.07 14.98
C SER A 31 -7.86 6.67 14.60
N HIS A 32 -9.17 6.47 14.47
CA HIS A 32 -9.74 5.24 13.94
C HIS A 32 -9.51 5.22 12.43
N THR A 33 -8.25 5.33 12.00
CA THR A 33 -7.86 4.96 10.64
C THR A 33 -7.83 3.44 10.65
N CYS A 34 -8.96 2.81 10.33
CA CYS A 34 -8.96 1.41 9.96
C CYS A 34 -8.09 1.28 8.72
N SER A 35 -6.89 0.72 8.85
CA SER A 35 -6.08 0.40 7.69
C SER A 35 -6.66 -0.88 7.08
N VAL A 36 -6.57 -1.02 5.75
CA VAL A 36 -7.10 -2.21 5.06
C VAL A 36 -6.55 -3.50 5.69
N GLU A 37 -5.30 -3.47 6.14
CA GLU A 37 -4.59 -4.62 6.69
C GLU A 37 -5.12 -5.09 8.06
N ASP A 38 -5.80 -4.22 8.79
CA ASP A 38 -6.42 -4.59 10.08
C ASP A 38 -7.66 -5.48 9.87
N ALA A 39 -8.26 -5.43 8.69
CA ALA A 39 -9.45 -6.18 8.32
C ALA A 39 -9.17 -7.48 7.56
N LEU A 40 -7.91 -7.74 7.20
CA LEU A 40 -7.50 -8.94 6.46
C LEU A 40 -7.14 -10.09 7.41
N ASP A 41 -7.48 -11.31 7.00
CA ASP A 41 -6.97 -12.51 7.65
C ASP A 41 -5.48 -12.76 7.32
N ASP A 42 -4.87 -13.74 7.98
CA ASP A 42 -3.45 -14.03 7.84
C ASP A 42 -3.10 -14.58 6.43
N GLU A 43 -4.03 -15.27 5.78
CA GLU A 43 -3.84 -15.79 4.42
C GLU A 43 -3.86 -14.65 3.40
N GLN A 44 -4.82 -13.74 3.50
CA GLN A 44 -4.92 -12.53 2.69
C GLN A 44 -3.69 -11.63 2.83
N LYS A 45 -3.19 -11.46 4.05
CA LYS A 45 -1.92 -10.75 4.31
C LYS A 45 -0.75 -11.41 3.62
N ALA A 46 -0.65 -12.74 3.65
CA ALA A 46 0.42 -13.48 2.99
C ALA A 46 0.35 -13.34 1.45
N ILE A 47 -0.85 -13.40 0.87
CA ILE A 47 -1.09 -13.17 -0.55
C ILE A 47 -0.65 -11.75 -0.94
N GLN A 48 -1.11 -10.74 -0.20
CA GLN A 48 -0.78 -9.35 -0.45
C GLN A 48 0.74 -9.10 -0.34
N GLN A 49 1.39 -9.64 0.69
CA GLN A 49 2.83 -9.52 0.87
C GLN A 49 3.62 -10.17 -0.27
N THR A 50 3.21 -11.35 -0.71
CA THR A 50 3.85 -12.06 -1.83
C THR A 50 3.70 -11.27 -3.13
N ALA A 51 2.51 -10.74 -3.40
CA ALA A 51 2.25 -9.90 -4.57
C ALA A 51 3.06 -8.59 -4.53
N ASN A 52 3.16 -7.94 -3.36
CA ASN A 52 3.96 -6.73 -3.17
C ASN A 52 5.45 -6.98 -3.42
N GLN A 53 5.97 -8.09 -2.90
CA GLN A 53 7.37 -8.45 -3.12
C GLN A 53 7.64 -8.72 -4.60
N PHE A 54 6.76 -9.43 -5.29
CA PHE A 54 6.87 -9.66 -6.72
C PHE A 54 6.83 -8.34 -7.51
N ALA A 55 5.88 -7.45 -7.19
CA ALA A 55 5.76 -6.15 -7.84
C ALA A 55 7.05 -5.31 -7.69
N GLN A 56 7.64 -5.28 -6.50
CA GLN A 56 8.86 -4.50 -6.23
C GLN A 56 10.12 -5.09 -6.87
N THR A 57 10.20 -6.41 -7.00
CA THR A 57 11.42 -7.09 -7.45
C THR A 57 11.43 -7.38 -8.95
N GLU A 58 10.28 -7.76 -9.51
CA GLU A 58 10.18 -8.28 -10.88
C GLU A 58 9.48 -7.31 -11.85
N MET A 59 8.79 -6.27 -11.35
CA MET A 59 8.04 -5.32 -12.19
C MET A 59 8.59 -3.89 -12.08
N ALA A 60 8.64 -3.33 -10.86
CA ALA A 60 8.98 -1.93 -10.61
C ALA A 60 10.33 -1.48 -11.24
N PRO A 61 11.41 -2.28 -11.21
CA PRO A 61 12.69 -1.86 -11.79
C PRO A 61 12.65 -1.70 -13.31
N TYR A 62 11.76 -2.42 -13.99
CA TYR A 62 11.72 -2.50 -15.46
C TYR A 62 10.54 -1.74 -16.08
N MET A 63 9.52 -1.40 -15.29
CA MET A 63 8.32 -0.67 -15.69
C MET A 63 8.58 0.46 -16.69
N TYR A 64 9.55 1.34 -16.37
CA TYR A 64 9.83 2.53 -17.19
C TYR A 64 10.36 2.17 -18.59
N GLU A 65 11.24 1.16 -18.68
CA GLU A 65 11.78 0.73 -19.96
C GLU A 65 10.72 0.03 -20.80
N TRP A 66 9.90 -0.83 -20.16
CA TRP A 66 8.84 -1.55 -20.85
C TRP A 66 7.80 -0.61 -21.44
N ASP A 67 7.38 0.41 -20.68
CA ASP A 67 6.45 1.43 -21.16
C ASP A 67 7.03 2.23 -22.33
N ARG A 68 8.28 2.72 -22.19
CA ARG A 68 8.95 3.52 -23.23
C ARG A 68 9.18 2.75 -24.53
N THR A 69 9.42 1.45 -24.45
CA THR A 69 9.76 0.60 -25.61
C THR A 69 8.58 -0.22 -26.12
N GLU A 70 7.40 -0.07 -25.52
CA GLU A 70 6.21 -0.90 -25.78
C GLU A 70 6.53 -2.40 -25.68
N TYR A 71 7.46 -2.75 -24.79
CA TYR A 71 7.93 -4.13 -24.63
C TYR A 71 6.92 -4.94 -23.82
N PHE A 72 6.61 -6.14 -24.32
CA PHE A 72 5.69 -7.06 -23.66
C PHE A 72 6.45 -8.10 -22.81
N PRO A 73 6.40 -8.02 -21.46
CA PRO A 73 7.27 -8.78 -20.57
C PRO A 73 6.77 -10.22 -20.34
N LYS A 74 6.91 -11.08 -21.35
CA LYS A 74 6.45 -12.49 -21.31
C LYS A 74 7.05 -13.28 -20.16
N ASP A 75 8.32 -13.10 -19.85
CA ASP A 75 9.00 -13.88 -18.81
C ASP A 75 8.50 -13.51 -17.42
N THR A 76 8.32 -12.22 -17.15
CA THR A 76 7.69 -11.73 -15.90
C THR A 76 6.26 -12.24 -15.77
N LEU A 77 5.49 -12.25 -16.85
CA LEU A 77 4.13 -12.80 -16.86
C LEU A 77 4.10 -14.30 -16.54
N ARG A 78 5.07 -15.09 -17.05
CA ARG A 78 5.18 -16.52 -16.69
C ARG A 78 5.55 -16.71 -15.22
N LYS A 79 6.46 -15.88 -14.66
CA LYS A 79 6.76 -15.91 -13.23
C LYS A 79 5.52 -15.56 -12.38
N ALA A 80 4.76 -14.54 -12.78
CA ALA A 80 3.49 -14.20 -12.11
C ALA A 80 2.47 -15.34 -12.19
N ALA A 81 2.41 -16.05 -13.32
CA ALA A 81 1.56 -17.22 -13.47
C ALA A 81 1.98 -18.39 -12.55
N GLN A 82 3.28 -18.64 -12.38
CA GLN A 82 3.79 -19.66 -11.45
C GLN A 82 3.43 -19.39 -9.99
N LEU A 83 3.24 -18.12 -9.62
CA LEU A 83 2.73 -17.71 -8.30
C LEU A 83 1.20 -17.80 -8.20
N GLY A 84 0.51 -18.19 -9.27
CA GLY A 84 -0.94 -18.32 -9.33
C GLY A 84 -1.69 -17.02 -9.66
N PHE A 85 -0.99 -15.89 -9.84
CA PHE A 85 -1.64 -14.59 -10.05
C PHE A 85 -2.42 -14.48 -11.37
N ALA A 86 -2.05 -15.27 -12.37
CA ALA A 86 -2.73 -15.28 -13.68
C ALA A 86 -4.04 -16.10 -13.71
N ALA A 87 -4.30 -16.89 -12.66
CA ALA A 87 -5.43 -17.83 -12.60
C ALA A 87 -6.13 -17.83 -11.23
N ILE A 88 -6.10 -16.71 -10.51
CA ILE A 88 -6.60 -16.62 -9.12
C ILE A 88 -8.01 -17.19 -8.96
N TYR A 89 -8.91 -16.89 -9.90
CA TYR A 89 -10.32 -17.32 -9.82
C TYR A 89 -10.59 -18.75 -10.30
N CYS A 90 -9.62 -19.38 -10.94
CA CYS A 90 -9.79 -20.74 -11.46
C CYS A 90 -9.64 -21.73 -10.31
N ARG A 91 -10.46 -22.78 -10.32
CA ARG A 91 -10.30 -23.89 -9.36
C ARG A 91 -8.97 -24.60 -9.61
N ASP A 92 -8.41 -25.18 -8.56
CA ASP A 92 -7.14 -25.93 -8.60
C ASP A 92 -7.14 -27.04 -9.66
N GLU A 93 -8.29 -27.67 -9.91
CA GLU A 93 -8.49 -28.68 -10.96
C GLU A 93 -8.12 -28.18 -12.37
N PHE A 94 -8.11 -26.86 -12.58
CA PHE A 94 -7.75 -26.19 -13.82
C PHE A 94 -6.43 -25.41 -13.72
N GLY A 95 -5.63 -25.66 -12.68
CA GLY A 95 -4.35 -24.97 -12.45
C GLY A 95 -4.49 -23.52 -11.97
N GLY A 96 -5.62 -23.17 -11.35
CA GLY A 96 -5.78 -21.90 -10.62
C GLY A 96 -5.53 -22.05 -9.12
N THR A 97 -5.80 -20.99 -8.36
CA THR A 97 -5.62 -20.97 -6.89
C THR A 97 -6.93 -20.95 -6.12
N GLY A 98 -8.09 -20.99 -6.78
CA GLY A 98 -9.40 -21.01 -6.15
C GLY A 98 -9.76 -19.78 -5.30
N GLY A 99 -9.04 -18.67 -5.48
CA GLY A 99 -9.14 -17.47 -4.66
C GLY A 99 -10.45 -16.70 -4.83
N THR A 100 -10.79 -15.93 -3.81
CA THR A 100 -11.96 -15.06 -3.77
C THR A 100 -11.74 -13.78 -4.57
N ARG A 101 -12.81 -12.98 -4.74
CA ARG A 101 -12.71 -11.63 -5.33
C ARG A 101 -11.88 -10.66 -4.50
N LEU A 102 -11.86 -10.85 -3.18
CA LEU A 102 -11.05 -10.02 -2.30
C LEU A 102 -9.56 -10.33 -2.51
N ASP A 103 -9.19 -11.61 -2.55
CA ASP A 103 -7.81 -12.04 -2.77
C ASP A 103 -7.26 -11.55 -4.10
N ALA A 104 -8.07 -11.65 -5.16
CA ALA A 104 -7.71 -11.10 -6.46
C ALA A 104 -7.53 -9.57 -6.43
N SER A 105 -8.37 -8.85 -5.68
CA SER A 105 -8.26 -7.40 -5.53
C SER A 105 -6.97 -7.02 -4.82
N LEU A 106 -6.59 -7.73 -3.76
CA LEU A 106 -5.34 -7.53 -3.03
C LEU A 106 -4.12 -7.77 -3.94
N VAL A 107 -4.15 -8.83 -4.74
CA VAL A 107 -3.07 -9.11 -5.70
C VAL A 107 -2.97 -8.00 -6.74
N PHE A 108 -4.07 -7.61 -7.40
CA PHE A 108 -4.01 -6.60 -8.46
C PHE A 108 -3.66 -5.21 -7.92
N GLU A 109 -4.09 -4.87 -6.71
CA GLU A 109 -3.66 -3.65 -6.03
C GLU A 109 -2.14 -3.64 -5.83
N ALA A 110 -1.59 -4.71 -5.27
CA ALA A 110 -0.15 -4.86 -5.04
C ALA A 110 0.65 -4.83 -6.36
N LEU A 111 0.23 -5.60 -7.38
CA LEU A 111 0.90 -5.64 -8.69
C LEU A 111 0.87 -4.27 -9.40
N SER A 112 -0.21 -3.51 -9.23
CA SER A 112 -0.35 -2.18 -9.83
C SER A 112 0.66 -1.18 -9.27
N GLN A 113 1.18 -1.39 -8.06
CA GLN A 113 2.27 -0.57 -7.52
C GLN A 113 3.60 -0.78 -8.26
N GLY A 114 3.77 -1.94 -8.89
CA GLY A 114 4.96 -2.24 -9.70
C GLY A 114 4.83 -1.79 -11.15
N CYS A 115 3.76 -2.19 -11.83
CA CYS A 115 3.48 -1.78 -13.21
C CYS A 115 1.99 -1.93 -13.53
N VAL A 116 1.29 -0.79 -13.65
CA VAL A 116 -0.16 -0.75 -13.89
C VAL A 116 -0.56 -1.41 -15.21
N SER A 117 0.19 -1.21 -16.30
CA SER A 117 -0.15 -1.78 -17.61
C SER A 117 -0.07 -3.32 -17.61
N THR A 118 0.94 -3.87 -16.96
CA THR A 118 1.13 -5.32 -16.83
C THR A 118 0.09 -5.94 -15.88
N ALA A 119 -0.23 -5.26 -14.78
CA ALA A 119 -1.30 -5.68 -13.86
C ALA A 119 -2.68 -5.66 -14.54
N ALA A 120 -2.98 -4.61 -15.31
CA ALA A 120 -4.19 -4.51 -16.10
C ALA A 120 -4.29 -5.64 -17.13
N TYR A 121 -3.19 -5.96 -17.82
CA TYR A 121 -3.14 -7.11 -18.73
C TYR A 121 -3.47 -8.42 -18.00
N LEU A 122 -2.85 -8.70 -16.84
CA LEU A 122 -3.15 -9.88 -16.03
C LEU A 122 -4.61 -9.94 -15.55
N SER A 123 -5.24 -8.79 -15.29
CA SER A 123 -6.65 -8.75 -14.87
C SER A 123 -7.61 -9.18 -15.99
N ILE A 124 -7.27 -8.86 -17.25
CA ILE A 124 -8.05 -9.22 -18.44
C ILE A 124 -7.72 -10.65 -18.87
N HIS A 125 -6.45 -11.00 -18.80
CA HIS A 125 -5.93 -12.24 -19.34
C HIS A 125 -5.98 -13.35 -18.31
N LYS A 126 -6.80 -14.38 -18.57
CA LYS A 126 -6.81 -15.60 -17.77
C LYS A 126 -5.99 -16.68 -18.46
N TYR A 127 -4.72 -16.81 -18.07
CA TYR A 127 -3.89 -17.94 -18.48
C TYR A 127 -4.18 -19.12 -17.54
N ALA A 128 -4.89 -20.12 -18.04
CA ALA A 128 -4.99 -21.44 -17.42
C ALA A 128 -4.26 -22.46 -18.31
N GLU A 129 -2.97 -22.22 -18.59
CA GLU A 129 -2.14 -23.26 -19.20
C GLU A 129 -1.42 -24.01 -18.09
N ASN A 130 -1.93 -25.22 -17.81
CA ASN A 130 -1.28 -26.35 -17.15
C ASN A 130 0.04 -26.00 -16.44
N ILE A 131 -0.06 -25.35 -15.28
CA ILE A 131 1.04 -25.15 -14.35
C ILE A 131 1.37 -26.54 -13.78
N ARG A 132 2.17 -27.30 -14.51
CA ARG A 132 2.88 -28.49 -14.07
C ARG A 132 4.32 -28.40 -14.55
#